data_AF-A0A0F8YNJ4-F1
#
_entry.id   AF-A0A0F8YNJ4-F1
#
_cell.length_a   1.000
_cell.length_b   1.000
_cell.length_c   1.000
_cell.angle_alpha   90.00
_cell.angle_beta   90.00
_cell.angle_gamma   90.00
#
_symmetry.space_group_name_H-M   'P 1'
#
loop_
_entity.id
_entity.type
_entity.pdbx_description
1 polymer ?
#
loop_
_entity_poly.entity_id
_entity_poly.type
_entity_poly.pdbx_seq_one_letter_code
_entity_poly.pdbx_strand_id
1 'polypeptide(L)'
;VNARDRIGSGPWHNAKGAMIAESVADLHSDGNNLTKETQLNEKGEVVNGRGDRPNRHDILTGSQLDGTAFSGEEGTTCENWTTSGEGSARVGHHDRQGGGQNPTSWNSAHGSRGCSQENLQATGGDGLFYCFATN
;
A
#
# COMPACT_ATOMS: atom_id res chain seq x y z
N VAL A 1 5.06 15.90 -2.78
CA VAL A 1 6.12 15.00 -3.30
C VAL A 1 5.49 13.66 -3.61
N ASN A 2 5.72 13.09 -4.78
CA ASN A 2 5.10 11.81 -5.16
C ASN A 2 5.80 10.62 -4.50
N ALA A 3 5.06 9.55 -4.22
CA ALA A 3 5.65 8.31 -3.72
C ALA A 3 6.49 7.63 -4.81
N ARG A 4 5.98 7.58 -6.06
CA ARG A 4 6.66 6.97 -7.21
C ARG A 4 8.06 7.54 -7.49
N ASP A 5 8.31 8.80 -7.12
CA ASP A 5 9.59 9.48 -7.36
C ASP A 5 10.65 9.09 -6.31
N ARG A 6 10.26 8.40 -5.22
CA ARG A 6 11.13 8.10 -4.06
C ARG A 6 11.44 6.62 -3.86
N ILE A 7 10.94 5.74 -4.73
CA ILE A 7 11.05 4.29 -4.58
C ILE A 7 12.19 3.67 -5.42
N GLY A 8 12.95 4.50 -6.15
CA GLY A 8 13.99 4.05 -7.08
C GLY A 8 13.43 3.73 -8.47
N SER A 9 14.29 3.22 -9.36
CA SER A 9 13.92 2.88 -10.75
C SER A 9 13.54 1.42 -10.97
N GLY A 10 13.75 0.55 -9.97
CA GLY A 10 13.68 -0.91 -10.13
C GLY A 10 14.98 -1.51 -10.73
N PRO A 11 14.99 -2.83 -10.99
CA PRO A 11 13.93 -3.79 -10.68
C PRO A 11 13.83 -4.05 -9.17
N TRP A 12 12.63 -4.35 -8.68
CA TRP A 12 12.42 -4.76 -7.29
C TRP A 12 12.15 -6.25 -7.20
N HIS A 13 12.71 -6.87 -6.17
CA HIS A 13 12.50 -8.27 -5.83
C HIS A 13 12.02 -8.36 -4.38
N ASN A 14 11.18 -9.35 -4.07
CA ASN A 14 10.79 -9.61 -2.69
C ASN A 14 11.90 -10.31 -1.90
N ALA A 15 11.66 -10.58 -0.60
CA ALA A 15 12.63 -11.22 0.29
C ALA A 15 13.09 -12.63 -0.15
N LYS A 16 12.39 -13.27 -1.08
CA LYS A 16 12.75 -14.59 -1.66
C LYS A 16 13.35 -14.48 -3.07
N GLY A 17 13.64 -13.27 -3.53
CA GLY A 17 14.24 -13.02 -4.84
C GLY A 17 13.27 -13.13 -6.02
N ALA A 18 11.96 -13.23 -5.79
CA ALA A 18 10.99 -13.17 -6.88
C ALA A 18 10.85 -11.73 -7.36
N MET A 19 10.91 -11.51 -8.67
CA MET A 19 10.74 -10.19 -9.27
C MET A 19 9.30 -9.70 -9.04
N ILE A 20 9.18 -8.47 -8.54
CA ILE A 20 7.91 -7.80 -8.25
C ILE A 20 7.54 -6.86 -9.39
N ALA A 21 8.49 -6.04 -9.83
CA ALA A 21 8.32 -5.18 -10.99
C ALA A 21 9.70 -4.80 -11.56
N GLU A 22 9.78 -4.68 -12.88
CA GLU A 22 11.02 -4.33 -13.56
C GLU A 22 11.32 -2.83 -13.53
N SER A 23 10.28 -2.00 -13.46
CA SER A 23 10.37 -0.53 -13.54
C SER A 23 9.22 0.15 -12.80
N VAL A 24 9.34 1.46 -12.57
CA VAL A 24 8.23 2.27 -12.00
C VAL A 24 6.95 2.17 -12.85
N ALA A 25 7.09 2.08 -14.18
CA ALA A 25 5.96 1.94 -15.08
C ALA A 25 5.28 0.58 -14.91
N ASP A 26 6.07 -0.50 -14.86
CA ASP A 26 5.56 -1.85 -14.64
C ASP A 26 4.88 -1.98 -13.26
N LEU A 27 5.50 -1.44 -12.20
CA LEU A 27 4.95 -1.44 -10.84
C LEU A 27 3.55 -0.81 -10.74
N HIS A 28 3.27 0.21 -11.54
CA HIS A 28 1.96 0.89 -11.58
C HIS A 28 1.07 0.41 -12.74
N SER A 29 1.47 -0.64 -13.45
CA SER A 29 0.67 -1.32 -14.46
C SER A 29 -0.07 -2.53 -13.88
N ASP A 30 -0.86 -3.22 -14.69
CA ASP A 30 -1.43 -4.53 -14.32
C ASP A 30 -0.46 -5.71 -14.53
N GLY A 31 0.71 -5.46 -15.11
CA GLY A 31 1.74 -6.47 -15.40
C GLY A 31 2.67 -6.83 -14.24
N ASN A 32 2.64 -6.05 -13.16
CA ASN A 32 3.45 -6.33 -11.98
C ASN A 32 3.05 -7.67 -11.32
N ASN A 33 3.97 -8.18 -10.51
CA ASN A 33 3.78 -9.42 -9.77
C ASN A 33 3.42 -9.15 -8.30
N LEU A 34 2.51 -8.21 -8.03
CA LEU A 34 2.00 -7.93 -6.68
C LEU A 34 0.77 -8.78 -6.40
N THR A 35 0.95 -9.86 -5.64
CA THR A 35 -0.11 -10.72 -5.12
C THR A 35 0.11 -10.96 -3.63
N LYS A 36 -0.88 -11.56 -2.95
CA LYS A 36 -0.75 -11.95 -1.54
C LYS A 36 0.50 -12.81 -1.29
N GLU A 37 0.81 -13.71 -2.21
CA GLU A 37 1.91 -14.67 -2.09
C GLU A 37 3.28 -14.05 -2.33
N THR A 38 3.36 -12.96 -3.09
CA THR A 38 4.61 -12.32 -3.46
C THR A 38 4.94 -11.10 -2.60
N GLN A 39 3.92 -10.47 -2.00
CA GLN A 39 4.07 -9.35 -1.07
C GLN A 39 4.36 -9.84 0.35
N LEU A 40 5.62 -10.21 0.56
CA LEU A 40 6.12 -10.77 1.81
C LEU A 40 6.56 -9.68 2.79
N ASN A 41 6.50 -9.99 4.09
CA ASN A 41 7.09 -9.15 5.12
C ASN A 41 8.64 -9.23 5.13
N GLU A 42 9.28 -8.51 6.04
CA GLU A 42 10.74 -8.44 6.20
C GLU A 42 11.39 -9.79 6.56
N LYS A 43 10.60 -10.77 7.01
CA LYS A 43 11.03 -12.14 7.31
C LYS A 43 10.78 -13.12 6.16
N GLY A 44 10.22 -12.66 5.05
CA GLY A 44 9.86 -13.51 3.91
C GLY A 44 8.60 -14.34 4.11
N GLU A 45 7.72 -13.91 5.02
CA GLU A 45 6.46 -14.57 5.35
C GLU A 45 5.30 -13.89 4.61
N VAL A 46 4.25 -14.67 4.31
CA VAL A 46 3.00 -14.14 3.74
C VAL A 46 2.27 -13.33 4.82
N VAL A 47 1.78 -12.15 4.43
CA VAL A 47 0.99 -11.29 5.30
C VAL A 47 -0.48 -11.74 5.28
N ASN A 48 -1.15 -11.68 6.43
CA ASN A 48 -2.58 -11.96 6.51
C ASN A 48 -3.38 -10.99 5.63
N GLY A 49 -4.19 -11.54 4.74
CA GLY A 49 -5.10 -10.79 3.88
C GLY A 49 -6.56 -10.98 4.26
N ARG A 50 -7.44 -10.58 3.35
CA ARG A 50 -8.87 -10.73 3.48
C ARG A 50 -9.23 -12.20 3.67
N GLY A 51 -9.99 -12.49 4.72
CA GLY A 51 -10.40 -13.84 5.11
C GLY A 51 -9.52 -14.47 6.20
N ASP A 52 -8.33 -13.94 6.44
CA ASP A 52 -7.45 -14.38 7.54
C ASP A 52 -7.79 -13.67 8.86
N ARG A 53 -7.21 -14.17 9.97
CA ARG A 53 -7.38 -13.59 11.30
C ARG A 53 -6.03 -13.38 12.00
N PRO A 54 -5.70 -12.16 12.47
CA PRO A 54 -6.41 -10.91 12.19
C PRO A 54 -6.34 -10.53 10.70
N ASN A 55 -7.31 -9.75 10.20
CA ASN A 55 -7.27 -9.17 8.86
C ASN A 55 -6.26 -8.00 8.84
N ARG A 56 -5.35 -7.97 7.87
CA ARG A 56 -4.30 -6.94 7.74
C ARG A 56 -4.10 -6.52 6.27
N HIS A 57 -5.17 -6.53 5.47
CA HIS A 57 -5.02 -6.45 4.03
C HIS A 57 -4.74 -5.07 3.47
N ASP A 58 -5.17 -4.02 4.18
CA ASP A 58 -4.96 -2.63 3.79
C ASP A 58 -3.54 -2.18 4.15
N ILE A 59 -2.87 -1.58 3.17
CA ILE A 59 -1.52 -1.03 3.28
C ILE A 59 -1.58 0.49 3.06
N LEU A 60 -0.93 1.25 3.95
CA LEU A 60 -0.80 2.69 3.85
C LEU A 60 0.06 3.07 2.64
N THR A 61 -0.46 3.94 1.78
CA THR A 61 0.26 4.42 0.59
C THR A 61 0.19 5.93 0.41
N GLY A 62 -0.99 6.52 0.62
CA GLY A 62 -1.20 7.95 0.44
C GLY A 62 -1.09 8.43 -1.01
N SER A 63 -1.17 7.53 -1.99
CA SER A 63 -0.93 7.84 -3.40
C SER A 63 -2.12 7.57 -4.31
N GLN A 64 -2.17 8.26 -5.44
CA GLN A 64 -3.04 7.91 -6.56
C GLN A 64 -2.60 6.59 -7.20
N LEU A 65 -3.39 6.07 -8.14
CA LEU A 65 -3.12 4.79 -8.82
C LEU A 65 -1.76 4.77 -9.52
N ASP A 66 -1.34 5.90 -10.07
CA ASP A 66 -0.05 6.07 -10.74
C ASP A 66 1.10 6.38 -9.76
N GLY A 67 0.86 6.35 -8.45
CA GLY A 67 1.87 6.62 -7.43
C GLY A 67 2.19 8.11 -7.22
N THR A 68 1.44 9.02 -7.85
CA THR A 68 1.52 10.45 -7.57
C THR A 68 0.82 10.81 -6.27
N ALA A 69 1.19 11.94 -5.68
CA ALA A 69 0.48 12.46 -4.52
C ALA A 69 -0.91 12.99 -4.93
N PHE A 70 -1.87 12.94 -4.01
CA PHE A 70 -3.10 13.71 -4.16
C PHE A 70 -2.80 15.22 -4.05
N SER A 71 -3.45 16.03 -4.87
CA SER A 71 -3.37 17.49 -4.81
C SER A 71 -4.53 18.06 -3.99
N GLY A 72 -4.27 18.92 -3.02
CA GLY A 72 -5.28 19.66 -2.27
C GLY A 72 -5.30 19.38 -0.77
N GLU A 73 -6.34 19.88 -0.09
CA GLU A 73 -6.54 19.76 1.36
C GLU A 73 -7.19 18.44 1.79
N GLU A 74 -7.56 17.57 0.84
CA GLU A 74 -7.99 16.22 1.14
C GLU A 74 -6.81 15.44 1.72
N GLY A 75 -6.72 15.44 3.05
CA GLY A 75 -5.68 14.74 3.79
C GLY A 75 -5.80 13.23 3.54
N THR A 76 -5.01 12.72 2.59
CA THR A 76 -4.91 11.29 2.27
C THR A 76 -3.67 10.65 2.88
N THR A 77 -2.98 11.35 3.77
CA THR A 77 -1.71 10.95 4.36
C THR A 77 -1.66 11.18 5.86
N CYS A 78 -2.80 11.41 6.53
CA CYS A 78 -2.80 11.72 7.97
C CYS A 78 -1.82 12.85 8.30
N GLU A 79 -2.04 14.03 7.70
CA GLU A 79 -1.17 15.21 7.80
C GLU A 79 0.31 14.91 7.47
N ASN A 80 0.59 14.31 6.32
CA ASN A 80 1.96 13.89 5.97
C ASN A 80 2.59 12.95 7.01
N TRP A 81 1.78 12.03 7.53
CA TRP A 81 2.18 10.97 8.47
C TRP A 81 2.62 11.49 9.84
N THR A 82 2.16 12.68 10.24
CA THR A 82 2.48 13.27 11.55
C THR A 82 1.35 13.19 12.58
N THR A 83 0.16 12.72 12.20
CA THR A 83 -0.94 12.51 13.14
C THR A 83 -1.43 11.07 13.18
N SER A 84 -1.93 10.68 14.34
CA SER A 84 -2.61 9.40 14.63
C SER A 84 -4.05 9.60 15.12
N GLY A 85 -4.64 10.76 14.83
CA GLY A 85 -6.00 11.12 15.25
C GLY A 85 -7.03 11.07 14.12
N GLU A 86 -7.76 12.17 13.97
CA GLU A 86 -8.74 12.41 12.92
C GLU A 86 -8.08 12.49 11.53
N GLY A 87 -8.89 12.30 10.49
CA GLY A 87 -8.46 12.35 9.09
C GLY A 87 -8.59 11.01 8.39
N SER A 88 -7.86 10.84 7.29
CA SER A 88 -7.84 9.58 6.53
C SER A 88 -6.48 9.38 5.88
N ALA A 89 -6.14 8.14 5.59
CA ALA A 89 -5.04 7.78 4.71
C ALA A 89 -5.57 7.04 3.49
N ARG A 90 -5.02 7.30 2.30
CA ARG A 90 -5.23 6.41 1.16
C ARG A 90 -4.51 5.10 1.42
N VAL A 91 -5.24 4.00 1.25
CA VAL A 91 -4.73 2.63 1.35
C VAL A 91 -4.89 1.89 0.04
N GLY A 92 -4.14 0.81 -0.14
CA GLY A 92 -4.40 -0.20 -1.15
C GLY A 92 -4.32 -1.61 -0.57
N HIS A 93 -4.67 -2.62 -1.37
CA HIS A 93 -4.76 -4.01 -0.94
C HIS A 93 -3.59 -4.84 -1.44
N HIS A 94 -2.75 -5.36 -0.54
CA HIS A 94 -1.63 -6.24 -0.93
C HIS A 94 -2.09 -7.61 -1.46
N ASP A 95 -3.30 -8.03 -1.13
CA ASP A 95 -3.87 -9.29 -1.59
C ASP A 95 -4.71 -9.13 -2.86
N ARG A 96 -4.73 -7.90 -3.44
CA ARG A 96 -5.49 -7.52 -4.63
C ARG A 96 -6.99 -7.80 -4.53
N GLN A 97 -7.54 -7.84 -3.31
CA GLN A 97 -8.93 -8.17 -3.05
C GLN A 97 -9.56 -7.20 -2.04
N GLY A 98 -10.79 -6.76 -2.30
CA GLY A 98 -11.47 -5.85 -1.37
C GLY A 98 -12.64 -5.10 -1.99
N GLY A 99 -12.97 -3.97 -1.38
CA GLY A 99 -13.98 -3.03 -1.85
C GLY A 99 -13.36 -1.66 -2.16
N GLY A 100 -14.14 -0.60 -2.06
CA GLY A 100 -13.65 0.76 -2.33
C GLY A 100 -13.75 1.18 -3.79
N GLN A 101 -13.12 2.31 -4.13
CA GLN A 101 -13.19 2.86 -5.48
C GLN A 101 -12.38 2.05 -6.48
N ASN A 102 -11.25 1.46 -6.06
CA ASN A 102 -10.42 0.58 -6.89
C ASN A 102 -10.17 -0.77 -6.16
N PRO A 103 -11.12 -1.71 -6.22
CA PRO A 103 -11.14 -2.91 -5.38
C PRO A 103 -9.89 -3.79 -5.40
N THR A 104 -9.18 -3.83 -6.53
CA THR A 104 -7.98 -4.66 -6.70
C THR A 104 -6.69 -3.85 -6.60
N SER A 105 -6.75 -2.52 -6.46
CA SER A 105 -5.55 -1.68 -6.46
C SER A 105 -4.67 -1.95 -5.23
N TRP A 106 -3.36 -2.10 -5.46
CA TRP A 106 -2.37 -2.32 -4.40
C TRP A 106 -1.99 -1.02 -3.67
N ASN A 107 -2.20 0.15 -4.29
CA ASN A 107 -1.76 1.44 -3.78
C ASN A 107 -2.85 2.51 -3.65
N SER A 108 -4.07 2.30 -4.15
CA SER A 108 -5.09 3.36 -4.13
C SER A 108 -6.51 2.80 -4.21
N ALA A 109 -6.90 1.96 -3.26
CA ALA A 109 -8.22 1.35 -3.23
C ALA A 109 -9.30 2.23 -2.60
N HIS A 110 -9.08 2.70 -1.36
CA HIS A 110 -9.99 3.58 -0.63
C HIS A 110 -9.28 4.39 0.46
N GLY A 111 -10.02 5.27 1.15
CA GLY A 111 -9.55 5.93 2.37
C GLY A 111 -9.73 5.05 3.60
N SER A 112 -8.90 5.27 4.62
CA SER A 112 -9.07 4.68 5.94
C SER A 112 -10.15 5.40 6.74
N ARG A 113 -10.68 4.74 7.79
CA ARG A 113 -11.64 5.32 8.73
C ARG A 113 -11.07 6.44 9.60
N GLY A 114 -9.75 6.53 9.69
CA GLY A 114 -9.02 7.40 10.59
C GLY A 114 -7.52 7.08 10.55
N CYS A 115 -6.75 7.83 11.34
CA CYS A 115 -5.29 7.72 11.38
C CYS A 115 -4.76 6.97 12.62
N SER A 116 -5.63 6.71 13.61
CA SER A 116 -5.28 5.91 14.79
C SER A 116 -5.14 4.43 14.46
N GLN A 117 -4.35 3.69 15.25
CA GLN A 117 -4.20 2.24 15.07
C GLN A 117 -5.55 1.51 15.07
N GLU A 118 -6.44 1.87 16.00
CA GLU A 118 -7.78 1.29 16.09
C GLU A 118 -8.59 1.56 14.82
N ASN A 119 -8.51 2.76 14.26
CA ASN A 119 -9.20 3.10 13.02
C ASN A 119 -8.60 2.38 11.80
N LEU A 120 -7.28 2.20 11.75
CA LEU A 120 -6.64 1.41 10.69
C LEU A 120 -7.06 -0.06 10.75
N GLN A 121 -7.11 -0.65 11.96
CA GLN A 121 -7.63 -2.01 12.18
C GLN A 121 -9.11 -2.13 11.83
N ALA A 122 -9.93 -1.14 12.21
CA ALA A 122 -11.35 -1.10 11.88
C ALA A 122 -11.61 -0.90 10.38
N THR A 123 -10.65 -0.33 9.63
CA THR A 123 -10.69 -0.23 8.17
C THR A 123 -10.46 -1.60 7.54
N GLY A 124 -9.47 -2.34 8.03
CA GLY A 124 -9.03 -3.62 7.46
C GLY A 124 -7.50 -3.81 7.42
N GLY A 125 -6.73 -2.80 7.83
CA GLY A 125 -5.27 -2.81 7.86
C GLY A 125 -4.70 -3.00 9.27
N ASP A 126 -3.42 -2.73 9.41
CA ASP A 126 -2.73 -2.73 10.72
C ASP A 126 -1.59 -1.70 10.77
N GLY A 127 -1.66 -0.64 9.95
CA GLY A 127 -0.59 0.35 9.82
C GLY A 127 0.63 -0.13 9.04
N LEU A 128 0.46 -1.16 8.20
CA LEU A 128 1.53 -1.67 7.34
C LEU A 128 1.82 -0.71 6.18
N PHE A 129 3.06 -0.71 5.70
CA PHE A 129 3.52 0.08 4.56
C PHE A 129 4.62 -0.67 3.80
N TYR A 130 4.86 -0.28 2.55
CA TYR A 130 5.90 -0.88 1.73
C TYR A 130 7.26 -0.19 1.93
N CYS A 131 8.32 -1.00 1.92
CA CYS A 131 9.70 -0.53 1.85
C CYS A 131 10.29 -0.91 0.49
N PHE A 132 10.68 0.10 -0.30
CA PHE A 132 11.34 -0.11 -1.59
C PHE A 132 12.83 0.20 -1.44
N ALA A 133 13.69 -0.72 -1.88
CA ALA A 133 15.11 -0.45 -1.98
C ALA A 133 15.37 0.56 -3.10
N THR A 134 16.09 1.64 -2.78
CA THR A 134 16.56 2.64 -3.74
C THR A 134 18.00 2.30 -4.11
N ASN A 135 18.26 2.03 -5.39
CA ASN A 135 19.62 1.82 -5.92
C ASN A 135 20.34 3.16 -6.15
#